data_AF-A0A962RQK5-F1
#
_entry.id   AF-A0A962RQK5-F1
#
_cell.length_a   1.000
_cell.length_b   1.000
_cell.length_c   1.000
_cell.angle_alpha   90.00
_cell.angle_beta   90.00
_cell.angle_gamma   90.00
#
_symmetry.space_group_name_H-M   'P 1'
#
loop_
_entity.id
_entity.type
_entity.pdbx_description
1 polymer ?
#
loop_
_entity_poly.entity_id
_entity_poly.type
_entity_poly.pdbx_seq_one_letter_code
_entity_poly.pdbx_strand_id
1 'polypeptide(L)'
;MRFREAPASVSSLSPGGEIACVGIGSNLDGPENQVRKALLELAAMPRCELLAVSNLYRSAPLGGLEQPWYVNAAAVLQTRLTPLALLSALFEIENQHGRQRHGQRWASRTLDLDLLLYGAEHIDQVDLTLPHPGVAERNFVIIPLAEAASRARLDIEIPGLGSVHALAARSPSANLLRIGTGQE
;
A
#
# COMPACT_ATOMS: atom_id res chain seq x y z
N MET A 1 -32.10 2.27 27.67
CA MET A 1 -31.00 2.70 26.78
C MET A 1 -30.43 1.43 26.16
N ARG A 2 -30.78 1.12 24.90
CA ARG A 2 -30.33 -0.11 24.24
C ARG A 2 -28.98 0.16 23.59
N PHE A 3 -27.92 -0.45 24.11
CA PHE A 3 -26.65 -0.53 23.41
C PHE A 3 -26.87 -1.37 22.15
N ARG A 4 -26.68 -0.77 20.98
CA ARG A 4 -26.51 -1.54 19.74
C ARG A 4 -25.09 -2.05 19.76
N GLU A 5 -24.91 -3.34 20.09
CA GLU A 5 -23.67 -4.04 19.75
C GLU A 5 -23.56 -4.06 18.22
N ALA A 6 -22.49 -3.47 17.70
CA ALA A 6 -22.08 -3.70 16.32
C ALA A 6 -21.60 -5.15 16.21
N PRO A 7 -21.99 -5.93 15.19
CA PRO A 7 -21.46 -7.26 15.03
C PRO A 7 -19.96 -7.13 14.72
N ALA A 8 -19.11 -7.73 15.55
CA ALA A 8 -17.76 -8.05 15.14
C ALA A 8 -17.87 -9.02 13.96
N SER A 9 -17.64 -8.52 12.74
CA SER A 9 -17.50 -9.37 11.57
C SER A 9 -16.26 -10.23 11.77
N VAL A 10 -16.47 -11.47 12.21
CA VAL A 10 -15.43 -12.48 12.20
C VAL A 10 -15.19 -12.81 10.74
N SER A 11 -14.24 -12.14 10.10
CA SER A 11 -13.83 -12.41 8.72
C SER A 11 -13.30 -13.84 8.66
N SER A 12 -14.12 -14.76 8.14
CA SER A 12 -13.68 -16.11 7.81
C SER A 12 -12.72 -15.99 6.64
N LEU A 13 -11.42 -16.09 6.90
CA LEU A 13 -10.38 -16.13 5.87
C LEU A 13 -10.74 -17.23 4.87
N SER A 14 -10.81 -16.90 3.58
CA SER A 14 -11.05 -17.90 2.55
C SER A 14 -9.90 -18.94 2.52
N PRO A 15 -10.14 -20.21 2.14
CA PRO A 15 -9.15 -21.28 2.23
C PRO A 15 -7.85 -21.03 1.44
N GLY A 16 -7.92 -20.17 0.41
CA GLY A 16 -6.78 -19.72 -0.38
C GLY A 16 -6.01 -18.54 0.23
N GLY A 17 -6.60 -17.80 1.17
CA GLY A 17 -6.14 -16.48 1.60
C GLY A 17 -6.76 -15.35 0.78
N GLU A 18 -6.80 -14.16 1.36
CA GLU A 18 -7.39 -12.95 0.79
C GLU A 18 -6.37 -12.13 0.00
N ILE A 19 -6.84 -11.39 -1.00
CA ILE A 19 -5.99 -10.45 -1.75
C ILE A 19 -5.81 -9.18 -0.93
N ALA A 20 -4.57 -8.80 -0.66
CA ALA A 20 -4.23 -7.54 -0.01
C ALA A 20 -3.33 -6.71 -0.93
N CYS A 21 -3.57 -5.40 -0.95
CA CYS A 21 -2.77 -4.46 -1.73
C CYS A 21 -2.01 -3.53 -0.79
N VAL A 22 -0.71 -3.40 -1.01
CA VAL A 22 0.17 -2.58 -0.17
C VAL A 22 0.81 -1.49 -1.02
N GLY A 23 0.66 -0.23 -0.59
CA GLY A 23 1.40 0.90 -1.12
C GLY A 23 2.73 1.03 -0.37
N ILE A 24 3.81 1.25 -1.10
CA ILE A 24 5.16 1.40 -0.54
C ILE A 24 5.69 2.78 -0.92
N GLY A 25 6.24 3.52 0.04
CA GLY A 25 6.81 4.85 -0.19
C GLY A 25 8.06 5.12 0.65
N SER A 26 9.03 5.84 0.10
CA SER A 26 10.21 6.30 0.84
C SER A 26 10.76 7.60 0.25
N ASN A 27 11.26 8.52 1.07
CA ASN A 27 11.98 9.71 0.61
C ASN A 27 13.27 10.03 1.39
N LEU A 28 13.72 9.12 2.27
CA LEU A 28 14.96 9.27 3.04
C LEU A 28 15.87 8.05 2.88
N ASP A 29 17.16 8.23 3.17
CA ASP A 29 18.15 7.16 3.36
C ASP A 29 18.24 6.13 2.21
N GLY A 30 18.32 6.65 0.98
CA GLY A 30 18.39 5.82 -0.22
C GLY A 30 17.04 5.20 -0.57
N PRO A 31 16.05 6.01 -0.99
CA PRO A 31 14.64 5.60 -1.06
C PRO A 31 14.40 4.42 -2.02
N GLU A 32 15.13 4.32 -3.14
CA GLU A 32 15.03 3.15 -4.01
C GLU A 32 15.46 1.85 -3.32
N ASN A 33 16.54 1.90 -2.55
CA ASN A 33 17.03 0.74 -1.80
C ASN A 33 16.07 0.36 -0.67
N GLN A 34 15.50 1.36 0.03
CA GLN A 34 14.48 1.14 1.05
C GLN A 34 13.26 0.43 0.47
N VAL A 35 12.73 0.92 -0.65
CA VAL A 35 11.58 0.29 -1.32
C VAL A 35 11.92 -1.12 -1.82
N ARG A 36 13.10 -1.34 -2.41
CA ARG A 36 13.51 -2.67 -2.88
C ARG A 36 13.65 -3.68 -1.75
N LYS A 37 14.24 -3.28 -0.62
CA LYS A 37 14.34 -4.13 0.57
C LYS A 37 12.97 -4.48 1.16
N ALA A 38 12.09 -3.48 1.29
CA ALA A 38 10.74 -3.70 1.76
C ALA A 38 9.98 -4.71 0.87
N LEU A 39 10.15 -4.66 -0.45
CA LEU A 39 9.56 -5.65 -1.36
C LEU A 39 10.08 -7.08 -1.12
N LEU A 40 11.37 -7.25 -0.81
CA LEU A 40 11.94 -8.55 -0.44
C LEU A 40 11.40 -9.06 0.89
N GLU A 41 11.22 -8.17 1.87
CA GLU A 41 10.67 -8.51 3.18
C GLU A 41 9.18 -8.87 3.11
N LEU A 42 8.40 -8.16 2.28
CA LEU A 42 7.02 -8.53 1.95
C LEU A 42 6.95 -9.91 1.29
N ALA A 43 7.90 -10.25 0.40
CA ALA A 43 7.98 -11.56 -0.24
C ALA A 43 8.34 -12.69 0.75
N ALA A 44 9.11 -12.38 1.79
CA ALA A 44 9.51 -13.33 2.83
C ALA A 44 8.51 -13.43 4.00
N MET A 45 7.44 -12.64 3.98
CA MET A 45 6.50 -12.55 5.09
C MET A 45 5.72 -13.87 5.30
N PRO A 46 5.70 -14.43 6.52
CA PRO A 46 4.97 -15.66 6.80
C PRO A 46 3.47 -15.53 6.53
N ARG A 47 2.87 -16.57 5.95
CA ARG A 47 1.44 -16.63 5.60
C ARG A 47 1.00 -15.60 4.56
N CYS A 48 1.96 -15.02 3.84
CA CYS A 48 1.75 -14.18 2.68
C CYS A 48 2.47 -14.77 1.47
N GLU A 49 1.91 -14.56 0.30
CA GLU A 49 2.54 -14.80 -0.99
C GLU A 49 2.54 -13.50 -1.78
N LEU A 50 3.71 -13.05 -2.22
CA LEU A 50 3.83 -11.88 -3.08
C LEU A 50 3.51 -12.26 -4.53
N LEU A 51 2.34 -11.86 -5.02
CA LEU A 51 1.87 -12.20 -6.36
C LEU A 51 2.51 -11.32 -7.44
N ALA A 52 2.63 -10.02 -7.18
CA ALA A 52 3.24 -9.08 -8.10
C ALA A 52 3.63 -7.77 -7.43
N VAL A 53 4.53 -7.03 -8.11
CA VAL A 53 4.94 -5.67 -7.76
C VAL A 53 4.90 -4.78 -8.99
N SER A 54 4.63 -3.50 -8.79
CA SER A 54 4.78 -2.47 -9.82
C SER A 54 6.25 -2.19 -10.16
N ASN A 55 6.50 -1.32 -11.13
CA ASN A 55 7.79 -0.63 -11.19
C ASN A 55 7.94 0.35 -10.02
N LEU A 56 9.15 0.89 -9.85
CA LEU A 56 9.39 2.03 -8.96
C LEU A 56 9.00 3.32 -9.67
N TYR A 57 8.42 4.25 -8.91
CA TYR A 57 7.99 5.55 -9.41
C TYR A 57 8.50 6.66 -8.52
N ARG A 58 9.06 7.70 -9.12
CA ARG A 58 9.43 8.93 -8.44
C ARG A 58 8.28 9.92 -8.47
N SER A 59 7.92 10.51 -7.33
CA SER A 59 6.89 11.55 -7.26
C SER A 59 7.32 12.75 -6.41
N ALA A 60 6.78 13.92 -6.74
CA ALA A 60 6.87 15.08 -5.86
C ALA A 60 6.15 14.80 -4.52
N PRO A 61 6.61 15.38 -3.41
CA PRO A 61 5.94 15.23 -2.12
C PRO A 61 4.57 15.90 -2.10
N LEU A 62 3.64 15.34 -1.33
CA LEU A 62 2.36 15.97 -1.03
C LEU A 62 2.50 17.05 0.06
N GLY A 63 1.53 17.96 0.09
CA GLY A 63 1.36 18.90 1.21
C GLY A 63 2.18 20.19 1.11
N GLY A 64 2.89 20.42 0.01
CA GLY A 64 3.64 21.67 -0.23
C GLY A 64 4.83 21.89 0.69
N LEU A 65 5.25 20.86 1.44
CA LEU A 65 6.45 20.89 2.26
C LEU A 65 7.69 20.74 1.37
N GLU A 66 8.72 21.53 1.64
CA GLU A 66 10.03 21.36 1.01
C GLU A 66 10.69 20.11 1.59
N GLN A 67 10.59 19.01 0.85
CA GLN A 67 11.15 17.71 1.23
C GLN A 67 11.62 16.93 0.00
N PRO A 68 12.48 15.92 0.17
CA PRO A 68 12.93 15.10 -0.95
C PRO A 68 11.77 14.41 -1.67
N TRP A 69 11.96 14.16 -2.96
CA TRP A 69 11.01 13.38 -3.76
C TRP A 69 10.89 11.95 -3.22
N TYR A 70 9.68 11.40 -3.33
CA TYR A 70 9.39 10.04 -2.94
C TYR A 70 9.73 9.06 -4.06
N VAL A 71 10.15 7.87 -3.68
CA VAL A 71 10.08 6.64 -4.47
C VAL A 71 8.88 5.85 -3.96
N ASN A 72 8.01 5.44 -4.87
CA ASN A 72 6.78 4.73 -4.58
C ASN A 72 6.69 3.44 -5.41
N ALA A 73 5.99 2.45 -4.87
CA ALA A 73 5.62 1.22 -5.53
C ALA A 73 4.30 0.68 -4.94
N ALA A 74 3.76 -0.35 -5.58
CA ALA A 74 2.66 -1.13 -5.04
C ALA A 74 2.96 -2.63 -5.14
N ALA A 75 2.45 -3.39 -4.18
CA ALA A 75 2.53 -4.84 -4.14
C ALA A 75 1.12 -5.45 -4.00
N VAL A 76 0.91 -6.58 -4.65
CA VAL A 76 -0.29 -7.42 -4.49
C VAL A 76 0.13 -8.70 -3.78
N LEU A 77 -0.51 -8.96 -2.65
CA LEU A 77 -0.28 -10.13 -1.81
C LEU A 77 -1.52 -11.03 -1.82
N GLN A 78 -1.32 -12.34 -1.70
CA GLN A 78 -2.32 -13.23 -1.14
C GLN A 78 -1.92 -13.56 0.30
N THR A 79 -2.82 -13.40 1.26
CA THR A 79 -2.49 -13.55 2.69
C THR A 79 -3.54 -14.32 3.47
N ARG A 80 -3.07 -15.08 4.47
CA ARG A 80 -3.92 -15.71 5.49
C ARG A 80 -3.84 -14.99 6.83
N LEU A 81 -3.21 -13.81 6.88
CA LEU A 81 -3.24 -12.93 8.04
C LEU A 81 -4.55 -12.16 8.04
N THR A 82 -5.13 -11.90 9.21
CA THR A 82 -6.23 -10.93 9.34
C THR A 82 -5.75 -9.52 8.97
N PRO A 83 -6.64 -8.57 8.63
CA PRO A 83 -6.25 -7.20 8.27
C PRO A 83 -5.35 -6.53 9.32
N LEU A 84 -5.70 -6.64 10.61
CA LEU A 84 -4.92 -6.07 11.71
C LEU A 84 -3.56 -6.77 11.92
N ALA A 85 -3.49 -8.08 11.70
CA ALA A 85 -2.23 -8.82 11.78
C ALA A 85 -1.29 -8.47 10.62
N LEU A 86 -1.84 -8.29 9.41
CA LEU A 86 -1.07 -7.80 8.28
C LEU A 86 -0.57 -6.37 8.54
N LEU A 87 -1.44 -5.46 9.00
CA LEU A 87 -1.07 -4.10 9.35
C LEU A 87 0.07 -4.06 10.38
N SER A 88 -0.01 -4.91 11.41
CA SER A 88 1.04 -5.02 12.42
C SER A 88 2.37 -5.47 11.81
N ALA A 89 2.36 -6.46 10.91
CA ALA A 89 3.56 -6.92 10.21
C ALA A 89 4.17 -5.83 9.30
N LEU A 90 3.33 -5.01 8.65
CA LEU A 90 3.82 -3.85 7.89
C LEU A 90 4.52 -2.85 8.81
N PHE A 91 3.96 -2.57 9.98
CA PHE A 91 4.58 -1.67 10.96
C PHE A 91 5.90 -2.22 11.50
N GLU A 92 6.02 -3.53 11.67
CA GLU A 92 7.29 -4.17 12.05
C GLU A 92 8.38 -3.96 11.00
N ILE A 93 8.05 -4.11 9.70
CA ILE A 93 8.98 -3.80 8.60
C ILE A 93 9.40 -2.33 8.65
N GLU A 94 8.45 -1.40 8.79
CA GLU A 94 8.77 0.03 8.90
C GLU A 94 9.73 0.35 10.05
N ASN A 95 9.54 -0.28 11.21
CA ASN A 95 10.42 -0.11 12.36
C ASN A 95 11.83 -0.62 12.08
N GLN A 96 11.98 -1.73 11.36
CA GLN A 96 13.29 -2.25 10.93
C GLN A 96 13.99 -1.30 9.96
N HIS A 97 13.22 -0.58 9.16
CA HIS A 97 13.69 0.51 8.30
C HIS A 97 13.89 1.86 9.01
N GLY A 98 13.77 1.90 10.34
CA GLY A 98 14.03 3.09 11.14
C GLY A 98 12.93 4.16 11.06
N ARG A 99 11.69 3.79 10.67
CA ARG A 99 10.58 4.73 10.63
C ARG A 99 10.33 5.30 12.03
N GLN A 100 10.42 6.62 12.17
CA GLN A 100 10.05 7.33 13.39
C GLN A 100 8.69 8.00 13.21
N ARG A 101 7.73 7.68 14.09
CA ARG A 101 6.36 8.26 14.07
C ARG A 101 6.25 9.57 14.87
N HIS A 102 7.36 10.29 14.98
CA HIS A 102 7.43 11.59 15.66
C HIS A 102 7.52 12.69 14.60
N GLY A 103 6.55 13.61 14.56
CA GLY A 103 6.63 14.76 13.66
C GLY A 103 5.29 15.22 13.09
N GLN A 104 5.39 16.16 12.14
CA GLN A 104 4.25 16.76 11.44
C GLN A 104 3.62 15.77 10.45
N ARG A 105 2.31 15.92 10.22
CA ARG A 105 1.60 15.23 9.14
C ARG A 105 2.33 15.50 7.81
N TRP A 106 2.57 14.42 7.03
CA TRP A 106 3.34 14.42 5.76
C TRP A 106 4.84 14.70 5.87
N ALA A 107 5.45 14.54 7.04
CA ALA A 107 6.91 14.58 7.18
C ALA A 107 7.63 13.50 6.35
N SER A 108 8.88 13.76 6.00
CA SER A 108 9.76 12.77 5.36
C SER A 108 9.88 11.50 6.20
N ARG A 109 10.08 10.36 5.53
CA ARG A 109 10.15 9.03 6.15
C ARG A 109 11.07 8.08 5.37
N THR A 110 11.72 7.21 6.13
CA THR A 110 12.58 6.15 5.61
C THR A 110 11.80 5.08 4.87
N LEU A 111 10.62 4.71 5.37
CA LEU A 111 9.68 3.81 4.72
C LEU A 111 8.25 4.09 5.21
N ASP A 112 7.28 3.91 4.31
CA ASP A 112 5.84 3.94 4.55
C ASP A 112 5.22 2.73 3.83
N LEU A 113 4.49 1.90 4.57
CA LEU A 113 3.75 0.75 4.07
C LEU A 113 2.27 0.92 4.43
N ASP A 114 1.48 1.33 3.44
CA ASP A 114 0.05 1.53 3.58
C ASP A 114 -0.71 0.27 3.15
N LEU A 115 -1.54 -0.30 4.02
CA LEU A 115 -2.53 -1.31 3.62
C LEU A 115 -3.66 -0.59 2.87
N LEU A 116 -3.72 -0.77 1.55
CA LEU A 116 -4.64 -0.04 0.67
C LEU A 116 -6.02 -0.71 0.58
N LEU A 117 -6.02 -2.04 0.54
CA LEU A 117 -7.19 -2.89 0.34
C LEU A 117 -6.94 -4.27 0.93
N TYR A 118 -8.01 -4.91 1.41
CA TYR A 118 -8.01 -6.30 1.86
C TYR A 118 -9.31 -6.97 1.43
N GLY A 119 -9.24 -7.88 0.47
CA GLY A 119 -10.40 -8.54 -0.13
C GLY A 119 -11.48 -7.54 -0.55
N ALA A 120 -12.71 -7.82 -0.14
CA ALA A 120 -13.84 -6.91 -0.29
C ALA A 120 -14.22 -6.19 1.03
N GLU A 121 -13.31 -6.15 2.01
CA GLU A 121 -13.60 -5.62 3.35
C GLU A 121 -13.77 -4.10 3.34
N HIS A 122 -14.74 -3.64 4.13
CA HIS A 122 -14.89 -2.25 4.56
C HIS A 122 -14.61 -2.19 6.06
N ILE A 123 -13.54 -1.50 6.43
CA ILE A 123 -13.14 -1.33 7.83
C ILE A 123 -13.11 0.16 8.14
N ASP A 124 -13.80 0.56 9.20
CA ASP A 124 -13.76 1.92 9.73
C ASP A 124 -13.50 1.85 11.24
N GLN A 125 -12.21 1.73 11.58
CA GLN A 125 -11.72 1.63 12.95
C GLN A 125 -10.64 2.68 13.19
N VAL A 126 -10.41 3.02 14.47
CA VAL A 126 -9.42 4.03 14.88
C VAL A 126 -8.03 3.75 14.30
N ASP A 127 -7.63 2.48 14.27
CA ASP A 127 -6.29 2.07 13.86
C ASP A 127 -6.20 1.65 12.38
N LEU A 128 -7.33 1.43 11.71
CA LEU A 128 -7.38 0.94 10.33
C LEU A 128 -8.66 1.38 9.61
N THR A 129 -8.48 2.05 8.46
CA THR A 129 -9.56 2.37 7.52
C THR A 129 -9.30 1.69 6.19
N LEU A 130 -10.22 0.84 5.72
CA LEU A 130 -10.18 0.15 4.43
C LEU A 130 -11.47 0.34 3.62
N PRO A 131 -11.38 0.55 2.30
CA PRO A 131 -10.16 0.85 1.54
C PRO A 131 -9.47 2.13 2.05
N HIS A 132 -8.15 2.21 1.89
CA HIS A 132 -7.40 3.37 2.35
C HIS A 132 -7.95 4.65 1.69
N PRO A 133 -8.28 5.71 2.46
CA PRO A 133 -9.05 6.84 1.96
C PRO A 133 -8.39 7.57 0.78
N GLY A 134 -7.05 7.58 0.74
CA GLY A 134 -6.29 8.20 -0.35
C GLY A 134 -6.02 7.30 -1.57
N VAL A 135 -6.55 6.06 -1.62
CA VAL A 135 -6.16 5.08 -2.65
C VAL A 135 -6.50 5.52 -4.07
N ALA A 136 -7.66 6.15 -4.27
CA ALA A 136 -8.11 6.62 -5.59
C ALA A 136 -7.65 8.03 -5.93
N GLU A 137 -7.28 8.83 -4.95
CA GLU A 137 -6.94 10.26 -5.12
C GLU A 137 -5.47 10.47 -5.47
N ARG A 138 -4.60 9.55 -5.06
CA ARG A 138 -3.14 9.69 -5.17
C ARG A 138 -2.63 8.94 -6.39
N ASN A 139 -2.14 9.68 -7.38
CA ASN A 139 -1.62 9.09 -8.62
C ASN A 139 -0.46 8.10 -8.37
N PHE A 140 0.44 8.43 -7.45
CA PHE A 140 1.56 7.58 -7.03
C PHE A 140 1.13 6.36 -6.20
N VAL A 141 -0.17 6.20 -5.91
CA VAL A 141 -0.75 5.00 -5.32
C VAL A 141 -1.51 4.20 -6.39
N ILE A 142 -2.50 4.83 -7.05
CA ILE A 142 -3.40 4.12 -7.95
C ILE A 142 -2.73 3.64 -9.24
N ILE A 143 -1.78 4.41 -9.79
CA ILE A 143 -1.09 4.03 -11.04
C ILE A 143 -0.15 2.83 -10.79
N PRO A 144 0.73 2.83 -9.76
CA PRO A 144 1.50 1.64 -9.43
C PRO A 144 0.61 0.44 -9.08
N LEU A 145 -0.48 0.65 -8.34
CA LEU A 145 -1.40 -0.43 -7.97
C LEU A 145 -2.04 -1.09 -9.19
N ALA A 146 -2.47 -0.31 -10.19
CA ALA A 146 -3.00 -0.85 -11.44
C ALA A 146 -1.96 -1.67 -12.21
N GLU A 147 -0.70 -1.23 -12.23
CA GLU A 147 0.38 -2.00 -12.83
C GLU A 147 0.61 -3.33 -12.09
N ALA A 148 0.66 -3.30 -10.75
CA ALA A 148 0.82 -4.51 -9.95
C ALA A 148 -0.35 -5.50 -10.15
N ALA A 149 -1.59 -5.00 -10.21
CA ALA A 149 -2.78 -5.78 -10.51
C ALA A 149 -2.69 -6.48 -11.88
N SER A 150 -2.30 -5.74 -12.94
CA SER A 150 -2.10 -6.32 -14.27
C SER A 150 -1.03 -7.41 -14.28
N ARG A 151 0.08 -7.21 -13.58
CA ARG A 151 1.17 -8.20 -13.48
C ARG A 151 0.75 -9.45 -12.71
N ALA A 152 -0.08 -9.29 -11.68
CA ALA A 152 -0.71 -10.40 -10.96
C ALA A 152 -1.77 -11.12 -11.81
N ARG A 153 -2.22 -10.52 -12.93
CA ARG A 153 -3.34 -10.98 -13.75
C ARG A 153 -4.64 -11.05 -12.95
N LEU A 154 -4.87 -10.03 -12.12
CA LEU A 154 -6.05 -9.90 -11.28
C LEU A 154 -6.84 -8.63 -11.64
N ASP A 155 -8.15 -8.79 -11.74
CA ASP A 155 -9.09 -7.68 -11.84
C ASP A 155 -9.46 -7.25 -10.42
N ILE A 156 -8.74 -6.25 -9.90
CA ILE A 156 -8.95 -5.74 -8.54
C ILE A 156 -9.98 -4.61 -8.56
N GLU A 157 -11.04 -4.79 -7.78
CA GLU A 157 -12.06 -3.78 -7.49
C GLU A 157 -11.78 -3.16 -6.12
N ILE A 158 -11.87 -1.83 -6.02
CA ILE A 158 -11.83 -1.14 -4.73
C ILE A 158 -13.26 -1.01 -4.20
N PRO A 159 -13.61 -1.62 -3.05
CA PRO A 159 -14.95 -1.58 -2.48
C PRO A 159 -15.53 -0.16 -2.40
N GLY A 160 -16.61 0.09 -3.14
CA GLY A 160 -17.30 1.39 -3.20
C GLY A 160 -16.72 2.41 -4.19
N LEU A 161 -15.57 2.13 -4.83
CA LEU A 161 -14.91 3.03 -5.78
C LEU A 161 -14.77 2.44 -7.19
N GLY A 162 -14.77 1.11 -7.31
CA GLY A 162 -14.72 0.37 -8.58
C GLY A 162 -13.31 -0.06 -8.99
N SER A 163 -13.18 -0.46 -10.26
CA SER A 163 -11.94 -1.02 -10.83
C SER A 163 -10.70 -0.14 -10.62
N VAL A 164 -9.64 -0.75 -10.12
CA VAL A 164 -8.30 -0.14 -10.00
C VAL A 164 -7.83 0.40 -11.35
N HIS A 165 -7.98 -0.37 -12.43
CA HIS A 165 -7.55 0.06 -13.77
C HIS A 165 -8.36 1.24 -14.30
N ALA A 166 -9.68 1.23 -14.08
CA ALA A 166 -10.54 2.34 -14.49
C ALA A 166 -10.21 3.63 -13.72
N LEU A 167 -9.91 3.52 -12.41
CA LEU A 167 -9.48 4.64 -11.58
C LEU A 167 -8.11 5.18 -12.03
N ALA A 168 -7.14 4.30 -12.27
CA ALA A 168 -5.82 4.69 -12.74
C ALA A 168 -5.85 5.39 -14.10
N ALA A 169 -6.70 4.93 -15.03
CA ALA A 169 -6.87 5.54 -16.35
C ALA A 169 -7.39 6.98 -16.30
N ARG A 170 -8.10 7.36 -15.22
CA ARG A 170 -8.60 8.73 -14.99
C ARG A 170 -7.63 9.58 -14.15
N SER A 171 -6.61 8.98 -13.55
CA SER A 171 -5.68 9.67 -12.67
C SER A 171 -4.65 10.46 -13.48
N PRO A 172 -4.39 11.73 -13.14
CA PRO A 172 -3.34 12.51 -13.80
C PRO A 172 -1.96 11.88 -13.54
N SER A 173 -1.16 11.70 -14.58
CA SER A 173 0.22 11.19 -14.46
C SER A 173 1.26 12.28 -14.20
N ALA A 174 0.83 13.54 -14.05
CA ALA A 174 1.73 14.66 -13.80
C ALA A 174 2.56 14.43 -12.53
N ASN A 175 3.84 14.78 -12.59
CA ASN A 175 4.81 14.64 -11.50
C ASN A 175 5.00 13.19 -10.99
N LEU A 176 4.70 12.20 -11.84
CA LEU A 176 4.97 10.78 -11.57
C LEU A 176 5.86 10.22 -12.67
N LEU A 177 7.09 9.87 -12.31
CA LEU A 177 8.11 9.39 -13.26
C LEU A 177 8.41 7.93 -12.95
N ARG A 178 8.22 7.03 -13.93
CA ARG A 178 8.69 5.65 -13.79
C ARG A 178 10.22 5.64 -13.74
N ILE A 179 10.79 5.04 -12.71
CA ILE A 179 12.23 4.82 -12.62
C ILE A 179 12.53 3.61 -13.50
N GLY A 180 13.34 3.83 -14.54
CA GLY A 180 13.75 2.75 -15.45
C GLY A 180 14.54 1.69 -14.70
N THR A 181 14.45 0.43 -15.15
CA THR A 181 15.43 -0.60 -14.80
C THR A 181 16.74 -0.26 -15.53
N GLY A 182 17.45 0.76 -15.06
CA GLY A 182 18.79 1.06 -15.52
C GLY A 182 19.70 -0.07 -15.10
N GLN A 183 20.31 -0.73 -16.09
CA GLN A 183 21.49 -1.55 -15.88
C GLN A 183 22.61 -0.64 -15.36
N GLU A 184 23.18 -1.00 -14.22
CA GLU A 184 24.58 -0.80 -13.91
C GLU A 184 25.14 -2.13 -13.41
#